data_AF-A0A497F2X0-F1
#
_entry.id   AF-A0A497F2X0-F1
#
_cell.length_a   1.000
_cell.length_b   1.000
_cell.length_c   1.000
_cell.angle_alpha   90.00
_cell.angle_beta   90.00
_cell.angle_gamma   90.00
#
_symmetry.space_group_name_H-M   'P 1'
#
loop_
_entity.id
_entity.type
_entity.pdbx_description
1 polymer ?
#
loop_
_entity_poly.entity_id
_entity_poly.type
_entity_poly.pdbx_seq_one_letter_code
_entity_poly.pdbx_strand_id
1 'polypeptide(L)'
;MAGKLIFFRPKPKGTAVEQGKPFGTIETAKWVGPLESPVSGTIAEINDAARKKPSLINSDPYGEGWLVIIQPSKLEEEKQKLLTGSAAVEAEKQEIEREKLKK
;
A
#
# COMPACT_ATOMS: atom_id res chain seq x y z
N MET A 1 11.14 -6.52 5.82
CA MET A 1 10.77 -5.12 6.12
C MET A 1 11.57 -4.17 5.23
N ALA A 2 10.89 -3.26 4.52
CA ALA A 2 11.49 -2.36 3.53
C ALA A 2 12.44 -1.31 4.13
N GLY A 3 12.30 -0.96 5.42
CA GLY A 3 13.11 0.08 6.06
C GLY A 3 12.53 1.47 5.85
N LYS A 4 13.37 2.51 5.98
CA LYS A 4 12.94 3.91 5.88
C LYS A 4 12.59 4.25 4.43
N LEU A 5 11.39 4.79 4.22
CA LEU A 5 10.94 5.24 2.91
C LEU A 5 11.68 6.49 2.48
N ILE A 6 12.13 6.46 1.22
CA ILE A 6 12.84 7.55 0.55
C ILE A 6 11.92 8.20 -0.47
N PHE A 7 11.14 7.41 -1.22
CA PHE A 7 10.19 7.95 -2.20
C PHE A 7 8.90 7.14 -2.27
N PHE A 8 7.82 7.87 -2.60
CA PHE A 8 6.51 7.34 -2.96
C PHE A 8 6.05 8.00 -4.27
N ARG A 9 5.76 7.17 -5.28
CA ARG A 9 5.31 7.60 -6.61
C ARG A 9 3.97 6.92 -6.97
N PRO A 10 2.82 7.56 -6.70
CA PRO A 10 1.52 7.06 -7.14
C PRO A 10 1.22 7.41 -8.60
N LYS A 11 0.31 6.66 -9.21
CA LYS A 11 -0.38 7.08 -10.43
C LYS A 11 -1.19 8.37 -10.19
N PRO A 12 -1.45 9.19 -11.22
CA PRO A 12 -2.19 10.45 -11.07
C PRO A 12 -3.62 10.27 -10.54
N LYS A 13 -4.15 11.32 -9.90
CA LYS A 13 -5.57 11.42 -9.56
C LYS A 13 -6.43 11.26 -10.83
N GLY A 14 -7.55 10.56 -10.71
CA GLY A 14 -8.43 10.20 -11.83
C GLY A 14 -8.04 8.91 -12.55
N THR A 15 -6.88 8.31 -12.21
CA THR A 15 -6.46 7.05 -12.84
C THR A 15 -7.30 5.88 -12.32
N ALA A 16 -7.76 5.03 -13.23
CA ALA A 16 -8.39 3.75 -12.90
C ALA A 16 -7.34 2.74 -12.38
N VAL A 17 -7.71 1.99 -11.36
CA VAL A 17 -6.90 0.94 -10.73
C VAL A 17 -7.73 -0.33 -10.61
N GLU A 18 -7.04 -1.47 -10.57
CA GLU A 18 -7.64 -2.80 -10.43
C GLU A 18 -7.07 -3.49 -9.20
N GLN A 19 -7.89 -4.30 -8.52
CA GLN A 19 -7.47 -5.08 -7.36
C GLN A 19 -6.26 -5.97 -7.72
N GLY A 20 -5.23 -5.94 -6.87
CA GLY A 20 -3.99 -6.69 -7.06
C GLY A 20 -3.09 -6.16 -8.17
N LYS A 21 -3.43 -5.03 -8.81
CA LYS A 21 -2.56 -4.38 -9.80
C LYS A 21 -1.82 -3.18 -9.20
N PRO A 22 -0.59 -2.89 -9.68
CA PRO A 22 0.15 -1.73 -9.20
C PRO A 22 -0.57 -0.40 -9.44
N PHE A 23 -0.71 0.42 -8.39
CA PHE A 23 -1.15 1.82 -8.47
C PHE A 23 0.00 2.81 -8.22
N GLY A 24 1.17 2.33 -7.79
CA GLY A 24 2.33 3.17 -7.53
C GLY A 24 3.57 2.36 -7.24
N THR A 25 4.63 3.05 -6.83
CA THR A 25 5.92 2.45 -6.46
C THR A 25 6.45 3.14 -5.20
N ILE A 26 7.05 2.34 -4.33
CA ILE A 26 7.81 2.84 -3.17
C ILE A 26 9.27 2.44 -3.27
N GLU A 27 10.10 3.28 -2.68
CA GLU A 27 11.54 3.13 -2.70
C GLU A 27 12.12 3.38 -1.31
N THR A 28 13.00 2.48 -0.92
CA THR A 28 13.78 2.51 0.32
C THR A 28 15.25 2.30 -0.02
N ALA A 29 16.14 2.50 0.95
CA ALA A 29 17.57 2.24 0.75
C ALA A 29 17.90 0.77 0.41
N LYS A 30 16.97 -0.16 0.68
CA LYS A 30 17.20 -1.61 0.56
C LYS A 30 16.35 -2.26 -0.53
N TRP A 31 15.30 -1.59 -1.00
CA TRP A 31 14.29 -2.20 -1.82
C TRP A 31 13.44 -1.17 -2.57
N VAL A 32 13.08 -1.52 -3.80
CA VAL A 32 12.10 -0.85 -4.65
C VAL A 32 11.05 -1.87 -5.03
N GLY A 33 9.78 -1.46 -5.02
CA GLY A 33 8.75 -2.28 -5.64
C GLY A 33 7.36 -1.67 -5.66
N PRO A 34 6.41 -2.42 -6.24
CA PRO A 34 5.08 -1.92 -6.54
C PRO A 34 4.24 -1.78 -5.27
N LEU A 35 3.33 -0.81 -5.30
CA LEU A 35 2.18 -0.74 -4.40
C LEU A 35 0.97 -1.25 -5.16
N GLU A 36 0.39 -2.35 -4.71
CA GLU A 36 -0.78 -2.98 -5.33
C GLU A 36 -2.07 -2.44 -4.74
N SER A 37 -3.08 -2.26 -5.59
CA SER A 37 -4.36 -1.71 -5.15
C SER A 37 -5.16 -2.78 -4.41
N PRO A 38 -5.69 -2.49 -3.21
CA PRO A 38 -6.53 -3.47 -2.49
C PRO A 38 -7.91 -3.66 -3.14
N VAL A 39 -8.35 -2.69 -3.95
CA VAL A 39 -9.66 -2.69 -4.64
C VAL A 39 -9.53 -2.08 -6.03
N SER A 40 -10.47 -2.41 -6.91
CA SER A 40 -10.67 -1.76 -8.19
C SER A 40 -11.44 -0.46 -8.00
N GLY A 41 -11.11 0.57 -8.78
CA GLY A 41 -11.73 1.88 -8.65
C GLY A 41 -10.94 3.01 -9.32
N THR A 42 -11.11 4.22 -8.82
CA THR A 42 -10.42 5.41 -9.32
C THR A 42 -9.71 6.13 -8.18
N ILE A 43 -8.47 6.57 -8.42
CA ILE A 43 -7.73 7.40 -7.44
C ILE A 43 -8.44 8.75 -7.31
N ALA A 44 -9.08 8.98 -6.17
CA ALA A 44 -9.80 10.21 -5.86
C ALA A 44 -8.88 11.28 -5.27
N GLU A 45 -7.85 10.85 -4.52
CA GLU A 45 -6.90 11.76 -3.88
C GLU A 45 -5.52 11.11 -3.72
N ILE A 46 -4.48 11.95 -3.67
CA ILE A 46 -3.10 11.55 -3.42
C ILE A 46 -2.58 12.38 -2.26
N ASN A 47 -1.90 11.74 -1.31
CA ASN A 47 -1.28 12.45 -0.20
C ASN A 47 0.04 13.11 -0.63
N ASP A 48 -0.05 14.37 -1.06
CA ASP A 48 1.14 15.15 -1.42
C ASP A 48 2.05 15.45 -0.21
N ALA A 49 1.53 15.46 1.03
CA ALA A 49 2.35 15.61 2.22
C ALA A 49 3.25 14.38 2.42
N ALA A 50 2.71 13.17 2.26
CA ALA A 50 3.50 11.94 2.29
C ALA A 50 4.51 11.85 1.13
N ARG A 51 4.17 12.38 -0.06
CA ARG A 51 5.14 12.47 -1.17
C ARG A 51 6.32 13.40 -0.87
N LYS A 52 6.05 14.56 -0.25
CA LYS A 52 7.09 15.54 0.13
C LYS A 52 7.87 15.09 1.37
N LYS A 53 7.22 14.38 2.29
CA LYS A 53 7.80 13.87 3.54
C LYS A 53 7.49 12.37 3.70
N PRO A 54 8.23 11.49 3.00
CA PRO A 54 7.98 10.04 3.03
C PRO A 54 8.14 9.39 4.40
N SER A 55 8.83 10.04 5.34
CA SER A 55 8.92 9.56 6.72
C SER A 55 7.57 9.51 7.44
N LEU A 56 6.55 10.27 6.99
CA LEU A 56 5.19 10.19 7.54
C LEU A 56 4.60 8.78 7.39
N ILE A 57 4.88 8.12 6.26
CA ILE A 57 4.41 6.76 5.98
C ILE A 57 4.99 5.76 7.00
N ASN A 58 6.21 5.99 7.49
CA ASN A 58 6.81 5.14 8.51
C ASN A 58 6.32 5.47 9.92
N SER A 59 6.15 6.76 10.24
CA SER A 59 5.85 7.21 11.61
C SER A 59 4.37 7.12 11.95
N ASP A 60 3.49 7.40 11.00
CA ASP A 60 2.04 7.41 11.18
C ASP A 60 1.32 6.86 9.92
N PRO A 61 1.47 5.56 9.61
CA PRO A 61 0.97 4.98 8.36
C PRO A 61 -0.55 5.06 8.17
N TYR A 62 -1.30 5.18 9.27
CA TYR A 62 -2.78 5.19 9.26
C TYR A 62 -3.38 6.57 9.54
N GLY A 63 -2.62 7.51 10.09
CA GLY A 63 -3.01 8.93 10.20
C GLY A 63 -2.43 9.74 9.05
N GLU A 64 -1.44 10.60 9.30
CA GLU A 64 -0.89 11.53 8.30
C GLU A 64 -0.17 10.86 7.12
N GLY A 65 0.22 9.60 7.26
CA GLY A 65 1.02 8.82 6.31
C GLY A 65 0.22 8.01 5.29
N TRP A 66 -1.10 8.24 5.15
CA TRP A 66 -1.90 7.59 4.11
C TRP A 66 -1.36 7.88 2.70
N LEU A 67 -1.62 7.01 1.72
CA LEU A 67 -1.00 7.10 0.39
C LEU A 67 -1.92 7.71 -0.67
N VAL A 68 -3.06 7.05 -0.89
CA VAL A 68 -4.09 7.44 -1.86
C VAL A 68 -5.47 7.17 -1.26
N ILE A 69 -6.47 7.93 -1.72
CA ILE A 69 -7.89 7.61 -1.50
C ILE A 69 -8.42 7.07 -2.83
N ILE A 70 -9.07 5.92 -2.79
CA ILE A 70 -9.66 5.27 -3.96
C ILE A 70 -11.17 5.31 -3.81
N GLN A 71 -11.86 5.79 -4.84
CA GLN A 71 -13.31 5.60 -5.00
C GLN A 71 -13.52 4.20 -5.61
N PRO A 72 -14.00 3.22 -4.83
CA PRO A 72 -14.10 1.84 -5.31
C PRO A 72 -15.24 1.66 -6.31
N SER A 73 -15.06 0.76 -7.27
CA SER A 73 -16.08 0.40 -8.26
C SER A 73 -16.78 -0.93 -7.97
N LYS A 74 -16.14 -1.84 -7.22
CA LYS A 74 -16.65 -3.19 -6.92
C LYS A 74 -16.47 -3.60 -5.45
N LEU A 75 -16.69 -2.65 -4.53
CA LEU A 75 -16.32 -2.81 -3.10
C LEU A 75 -16.92 -4.07 -2.45
N GLU A 76 -18.20 -4.34 -2.67
CA GLU A 76 -18.90 -5.44 -2.00
C GLU A 76 -18.35 -6.83 -2.37
N GLU A 77 -17.94 -7.01 -3.63
CA GLU A 77 -17.35 -8.25 -4.11
C GLU A 77 -15.88 -8.37 -3.64
N GLU A 78 -15.13 -7.28 -3.77
CA GLU A 78 -13.68 -7.30 -3.57
C GLU A 78 -13.27 -7.27 -2.11
N LYS A 79 -14.09 -6.68 -1.24
CA LYS A 79 -13.83 -6.66 0.21
C LYS A 79 -13.82 -8.06 0.82
N GLN A 80 -14.58 -9.01 0.25
CA GLN A 80 -14.60 -10.40 0.69
C GLN A 80 -13.26 -11.12 0.45
N LYS A 81 -12.44 -10.60 -0.48
CA LYS A 81 -11.12 -11.15 -0.83
C LYS A 81 -10.00 -10.58 0.06
N LEU A 82 -10.32 -9.61 0.93
CA LEU A 82 -9.36 -9.00 1.84
C LEU A 82 -9.29 -9.76 3.16
N LEU A 83 -8.07 -9.92 3.67
CA LEU A 83 -7.86 -10.44 5.01
C LEU A 83 -8.29 -9.40 6.05
N THR A 84 -8.94 -9.85 7.12
CA THR A 84 -9.40 -8.99 8.21
C THR A 84 -9.07 -9.61 9.57
N GLY A 85 -8.96 -8.77 10.60
CA GLY A 85 -8.79 -9.21 11.99
C GLY A 85 -7.54 -10.07 12.23
N SER A 86 -7.70 -11.13 13.02
CA SER A 86 -6.61 -12.05 13.39
C SER A 86 -5.98 -12.76 12.19
N ALA A 87 -6.77 -13.07 11.16
CA ALA A 87 -6.28 -13.75 9.96
C ALA A 87 -5.23 -12.91 9.21
N ALA A 88 -5.40 -11.58 9.16
CA ALA A 88 -4.40 -10.69 8.56
C ALA A 88 -3.09 -10.70 9.36
N VAL A 89 -3.18 -10.71 10.70
CA VAL A 89 -2.01 -10.72 11.59
C VAL A 89 -1.25 -12.04 11.47
N GLU A 90 -1.95 -13.16 11.38
CA GLU A 90 -1.35 -14.50 11.25
C GLU A 90 -0.65 -14.67 9.90
N ALA A 91 -1.30 -14.26 8.81
CA ALA A 91 -0.69 -14.30 7.47
C ALA A 91 0.59 -13.46 7.40
N GLU A 92 0.59 -12.27 8.00
CA GLU A 92 1.77 -11.41 8.04
C GLU A 92 2.91 -12.06 8.84
N LYS A 93 2.60 -12.69 9.99
CA LYS A 93 3.61 -13.43 10.78
C LYS A 93 4.25 -14.55 9.98
N GLN A 94 3.44 -15.31 9.24
CA GLN A 94 3.93 -16.40 8.40
C GLN A 94 4.83 -15.89 7.27
N GLU A 95 4.47 -14.79 6.60
CA GLU A 95 5.31 -14.24 5.54
C GLU A 95 6.62 -13.66 6.11
N ILE A 96 6.57 -12.99 7.26
CA ILE A 96 7.78 -12.51 7.97
C ILE A 96 8.72 -13.68 8.28
N GLU A 97 8.20 -14.81 8.75
CA GLU A 97 8.99 -15.99 9.06
C GLU A 97 9.57 -16.63 7.80
N ARG A 98 8.76 -16.76 6.75
CA ARG A 98 9.19 -17.26 5.43
C ARG A 98 10.31 -16.42 4.83
N GLU A 99 10.24 -15.09 4.94
CA GLU A 99 11.27 -14.17 4.46
C GLU A 99 12.55 -14.23 5.32
N LYS A 100 12.45 -14.48 6.63
CA LYS A 100 13.63 -14.71 7.49
C LYS A 100 14.38 -15.98 7.09
N LEU A 101 13.67 -17.05 6.70
CA LEU A 101 14.24 -18.32 6.24
C LEU A 101 14.97 -18.23 4.89
N LYS A 102 14.73 -17.19 4.09
CA LYS A 102 15.40 -16.95 2.79
C LYS A 102 16.70 -16.17 2.90
N LYS A 103 17.07 -15.67 4.09
CA LYS A 103 18.32 -14.97 4.37
C LYS A 103 19.29 -15.86 5.13
#